data_AF-U1RES1-F1
#
_entry.id   AF-U1RES1-F1
#
_cell.length_a   1.000
_cell.length_b   1.000
_cell.length_c   1.000
_cell.angle_alpha   90.00
_cell.angle_beta   90.00
_cell.angle_gamma   90.00
#
_symmetry.space_group_name_H-M   'P 1'
#
loop_
_entity.id
_entity.type
_entity.pdbx_description
1 polymer ?
#
loop_
_entity_poly.entity_id
_entity_poly.type
_entity_poly.pdbx_seq_one_letter_code
_entity_poly.pdbx_strand_id
1 'polypeptide(L)' 'MLDIIASPQFRRDIKKMTKRGADMHLLDTILRKLSKGIPLDPHHKDYALTRNYKGFRECHI' A
#
# COMPACT_ATOMS: atom_id res chain seq x y z
N MET A 1 7.84 4.93 14.59
CA MET A 1 7.67 4.16 13.34
C MET A 1 6.42 3.32 13.53
N LEU A 2 5.50 3.34 12.57
CA LEU A 2 4.27 2.56 12.62
C LEU A 2 4.55 1.10 12.28
N ASP A 3 3.82 0.19 12.92
CA ASP A 3 3.91 -1.23 12.63
C ASP A 3 3.15 -1.57 11.35
N ILE A 4 3.83 -2.30 10.46
CA ILE A 4 3.23 -2.78 9.21
C ILE A 4 2.59 -4.13 9.48
N ILE A 5 1.26 -4.18 9.48
CA ILE A 5 0.48 -5.41 9.65
C ILE A 5 -0.08 -5.84 8.30
N ALA A 6 0.45 -6.96 7.77
CA ALA A 6 -0.01 -7.53 6.50
C ALA A 6 -1.15 -8.54 6.73
N SER A 7 -2.32 -8.25 6.16
CA SER A 7 -3.47 -9.17 6.17
C SER A 7 -3.18 -10.46 5.37
N PRO A 8 -3.88 -11.57 5.64
CA PRO A 8 -3.73 -12.79 4.85
C PRO A 8 -4.02 -12.58 3.36
N GLN A 9 -5.00 -11.73 3.04
CA GLN A 9 -5.32 -11.36 1.67
C GLN A 9 -4.16 -10.62 1.00
N PHE A 10 -3.61 -9.61 1.67
CA PHE A 10 -2.46 -8.84 1.17
C PHE A 10 -1.28 -9.77 0.83
N ARG A 11 -0.94 -10.71 1.72
CA ARG A 11 0.16 -11.67 1.47
C ARG A 11 -0.06 -12.53 0.22
N ARG A 12 -1.30 -12.90 -0.09
CA ARG A 12 -1.64 -13.65 -1.31
C ARG A 12 -1.50 -12.77 -2.55
N ASP A 13 -1.95 -11.52 -2.48
CA ASP A 13 -1.90 -10.58 -3.60
C ASP A 13 -0.45 -10.21 -3.96
N ILE A 14 0.42 -9.99 -2.96
CA ILE A 14 1.85 -9.77 -3.17
C ILE A 14 2.48 -10.94 -3.92
N LYS A 15 2.26 -12.18 -3.46
CA LYS A 15 2.78 -13.37 -4.16
C LYS A 15 2.29 -13.45 -5.61
N LYS A 16 1.04 -13.07 -5.88
CA LYS A 16 0.46 -13.05 -7.22
C LYS A 16 1.09 -11.97 -8.10
N MET A 17 1.31 -10.76 -7.57
CA MET A 17 1.93 -9.66 -8.30
C MET A 17 3.40 -9.92 -8.60
N THR A 18 4.16 -10.46 -7.63
CA THR A 18 5.56 -10.85 -7.85
C THR A 18 5.67 -11.91 -8.95
N LYS A 19 4.77 -12.91 -8.97
CA LYS A 19 4.71 -13.91 -10.05
C LYS A 19 4.39 -13.32 -11.43
N ARG A 20 3.73 -12.16 -11.48
CA ARG A 20 3.40 -11.44 -12.72
C ARG A 20 4.52 -10.49 -13.17
N GLY A 21 5.64 -10.43 -12.45
CA GLY A 21 6.77 -9.55 -12.75
C GLY A 21 6.55 -8.09 -12.33
N ALA A 22 5.64 -7.82 -11.39
CA ALA A 22 5.47 -6.48 -10.86
C ALA A 22 6.73 -6.01 -10.12
N ASP A 23 7.07 -4.72 -10.26
CA ASP A 23 8.17 -4.11 -9.52
C ASP A 23 7.77 -3.90 -8.05
N MET A 24 8.25 -4.80 -7.19
CA MET A 24 7.96 -4.75 -5.75
C MET A 24 8.72 -3.65 -5.02
N HIS A 25 9.75 -3.05 -5.64
CA HIS A 25 10.51 -1.95 -5.04
C HIS A 25 9.66 -0.69 -4.87
N LEU A 26 8.73 -0.45 -5.79
CA LEU A 26 7.77 0.66 -5.71
C LEU A 26 6.91 0.53 -4.45
N LEU A 27 6.36 -0.66 -4.21
CA LEU A 27 5.57 -0.93 -3.02
C LEU A 27 6.39 -0.79 -1.72
N ASP A 28 7.59 -1.36 -1.66
CA ASP A 28 8.45 -1.27 -0.47
C ASP A 28 8.78 0.19 -0.12
N THR A 29 9.05 1.02 -1.14
CA THR A 29 9.31 2.46 -0.97
C THR A 29 8.12 3.16 -0.33
N ILE A 30 6.90 2.88 -0.79
CA ILE A 30 5.68 3.48 -0.25
C ILE A 30 5.42 3.01 1.18
N LEU A 31 5.55 1.71 1.44
CA LEU A 31 5.38 1.16 2.79
C LEU A 31 6.36 1.78 3.80
N ARG A 32 7.61 2.05 3.39
CA ARG A 32 8.60 2.74 4.23
C ARG A 32 8.27 4.20 4.49
N LYS A 33 7.74 4.93 3.51
CA LYS A 33 7.28 6.31 3.71
C LYS A 33 6.11 6.33 4.70
N LEU A 34 5.12 5.46 4.48
CA LEU A 34 3.94 5.34 5.35
C LEU A 34 4.31 4.93 6.78
N SER A 35 5.22 3.96 6.97
CA SER A 35 5.64 3.55 8.33
C SER A 35 6.38 4.65 9.10
N LYS A 36 6.96 5.62 8.39
CA LYS A 36 7.59 6.80 8.99
C LYS A 36 6.61 7.97 9.18
N GLY A 37 5.35 7.84 8.77
CA GLY A 37 4.38 8.94 8.78
C GLY A 37 4.71 10.05 7.77
N ILE A 38 5.52 9.74 6.76
CA ILE A 38 5.87 10.70 5.71
C ILE A 38 4.72 10.76 4.71
N PRO A 39 4.21 11.96 4.36
CA PRO A 39 3.15 12.09 3.37
C PRO A 39 3.63 11.60 2.00
N LEU A 40 2.73 10.97 1.26
CA LEU A 40 2.99 10.49 -0.10
C LEU A 40 2.84 11.62 -1.12
N ASP A 41 3.59 11.51 -2.21
CA ASP A 41 3.48 12.45 -3.32
C ASP A 41 2.08 12.40 -3.96
N PRO A 42 1.53 13.54 -4.44
CA PRO A 42 0.18 13.60 -5.01
C PRO A 42 -0.08 12.63 -6.17
N HIS A 43 0.97 12.20 -6.87
CA HIS A 43 0.90 11.20 -7.94
C HIS A 43 0.30 9.87 -7.47
N HIS A 44 0.50 9.50 -6.20
CA HIS A 44 -0.05 8.28 -5.61
C HIS A 44 -1.55 8.36 -5.34
N LYS A 45 -2.19 9.52 -5.58
CA LYS A 45 -3.64 9.73 -5.40
C LYS A 45 -4.13 9.14 -4.08
N ASP A 46 -3.47 9.51 -2.98
CA ASP A 46 -3.86 9.03 -1.67
C ASP A 46 -5.20 9.67 -1.25
N TYR A 47 -6.26 8.86 -1.20
CA TYR A 47 -7.59 9.32 -0.76
C TYR A 47 -8.29 8.32 0.15
N ALA A 48 -9.18 8.84 1.00
CA ALA A 48 -10.01 8.02 1.87
C ALA A 48 -11.09 7.30 1.06
N LEU A 49 -11.21 5.99 1.25
CA LEU A 49 -12.26 5.20 0.64
C LEU A 49 -13.60 5.40 1.36
N THR A 50 -14.68 5.20 0.62
CA THR A 50 -16.06 5.37 1.11
C THR A 50 -16.83 4.06 1.15
N ARG A 51 -18.06 4.08 1.68
CA ARG A 51 -18.98 2.93 1.77
C ARG A 51 -18.35 1.74 2.52
N ASN A 52 -18.26 0.57 1.88
CA ASN A 52 -17.76 -0.67 2.47
C ASN A 52 -16.29 -0.59 2.92
N TYR A 53 -15.56 0.40 2.42
CA TYR A 53 -14.15 0.63 2.74
C TYR A 53 -13.97 1.89 3.60
N LYS A 54 -15.01 2.34 4.31
CA LYS A 54 -14.90 3.46 5.26
C LYS A 54 -13.83 3.14 6.31
N GLY A 55 -12.87 4.06 6.48
CA GLY A 55 -11.72 3.89 7.37
C GLY A 55 -10.46 3.35 6.69
N PHE A 56 -10.56 2.94 5.42
CA PHE A 56 -9.41 2.60 4.59
C PHE A 56 -9.02 3.76 3.66
N ARG A 57 -7.79 3.71 3.15
CA ARG A 57 -7.26 4.64 2.16
C ARG A 57 -6.81 3.86 0.92
N GLU A 58 -6.91 4.49 -0.24
CA GLU A 58 -6.38 3.96 -1.49
C GLU A 58 -5.11 4.73 -1.89
N CYS A 59 -4.13 4.01 -2.44
CA CYS A 59 -2.85 4.55 -2.90
C CYS A 59 -2.46 3.83 -4.19
N HIS A 60 -2.17 4.59 -5.24
CA HIS A 60 -1.75 4.10 -6.55
C HIS A 60 -0.23 3.94 -6.57
N ILE A 61 0.25 2.77 -7.02
CA ILE A 61 1.67 2.39 -7.07
C ILE A 61 2.04 2.08 -8.52
#